data_AF-A0A6A4ZWB2-F1
#
_entry.id   AF-A0A6A4ZWB2-F1
#
_cell.length_a   1.000
_cell.length_b   1.000
_cell.length_c   1.000
_cell.angle_alpha   90.00
_cell.angle_beta   90.00
_cell.angle_gamma   90.00
#
_symmetry.space_group_name_H-M   'P 1'
#
loop_
_entity.id
_entity.type
_entity.pdbx_description
1 polymer ?
#
loop_
_entity_poly.entity_id
_entity_poly.type
_entity_poly.pdbx_seq_one_letter_code
_entity_poly.pdbx_strand_id
1 'polypeptide(L)'
;MYIGGTATTDDAVTQYKRYALGEDKTFESLFFEEKTSLLHLLDNFLQKKGKFGIPGFPYKMGVLLHGPPGTGKTSLIKAIAQHTKRHIVNISLA
;
A
#
# COMPACT_ATOMS: atom_id res chain seq x y z
N MET A 1 19.34 29.34 7.39
CA MET A 1 19.95 29.74 8.67
C MET A 1 19.00 29.32 9.79
N TYR A 2 19.32 28.25 10.52
CA TYR A 2 18.66 27.89 11.79
C TYR A 2 19.78 27.49 12.77
N ILE A 3 19.75 28.10 13.95
CA ILE A 3 20.79 28.05 14.99
C ILE A 3 20.48 26.90 15.95
N GLY A 4 21.53 26.19 16.37
CA GLY A 4 21.45 24.90 17.05
C GLY A 4 20.89 24.93 18.48
N GLY A 5 20.52 23.73 18.94
CA GLY A 5 20.31 23.37 20.33
C GLY A 5 20.81 21.95 20.55
N THR A 6 21.74 21.79 21.48
CA THR A 6 22.33 20.52 21.95
C THR A 6 21.53 19.95 23.10
N ALA A 7 20.98 18.73 22.96
CA ALA A 7 20.88 17.73 24.04
C ALA A 7 20.29 16.43 23.49
N THR A 8 21.05 15.36 23.69
CA THR A 8 20.75 13.94 23.55
C THR A 8 19.35 13.54 24.03
N THR A 9 18.54 13.00 23.13
CA THR A 9 17.54 11.97 23.45
C THR A 9 17.71 10.91 22.37
N ASP A 10 18.11 9.72 22.80
CA ASP A 10 18.38 8.53 21.98
C ASP A 10 17.05 7.92 21.49
N ASP A 11 16.27 8.72 20.77
CA ASP A 11 15.19 8.22 19.95
C ASP A 11 15.84 7.68 18.69
N ALA A 12 15.98 6.36 18.59
CA ALA A 12 16.41 5.71 17.37
C ALA A 12 15.48 6.13 16.22
N VAL A 13 15.84 7.21 15.52
CA VAL A 13 15.07 7.72 14.39
C VAL A 13 15.07 6.63 13.36
N THR A 14 13.95 5.94 13.19
CA THR A 14 13.78 4.93 12.15
C THR A 14 14.04 5.60 10.80
N GLN A 15 15.24 5.39 10.25
CA GLN A 15 15.62 5.95 8.97
C GLN A 15 14.95 5.14 7.86
N TYR A 16 14.05 5.78 7.10
CA TYR A 16 13.49 5.20 5.89
C TYR A 16 13.88 6.05 4.68
N LYS A 17 14.33 5.40 3.61
CA LYS A 17 14.56 6.06 2.33
C LYS A 17 13.21 6.23 1.62
N ARG A 18 12.89 7.47 1.23
CA ARG A 18 11.66 7.79 0.50
C ARG A 18 11.97 7.85 -1.00
N TYR A 19 11.13 7.21 -1.79
CA TYR A 19 11.16 7.26 -3.24
C TYR A 19 9.82 7.78 -3.74
N ALA A 20 9.83 8.59 -4.80
CA ALA A 20 8.61 9.02 -5.45
C ALA A 20 7.89 7.81 -6.04
N LEU A 21 6.60 7.67 -5.75
CA LEU A 21 5.75 6.69 -6.41
C LEU A 21 5.33 7.28 -7.76
N GLY A 22 5.74 6.66 -8.86
CA GLY A 22 5.30 7.06 -10.20
C GLY A 22 3.79 6.90 -10.36
N GLU A 23 3.15 7.89 -10.98
CA GLU A 23 1.70 7.88 -11.26
C GLU A 23 1.32 7.06 -12.50
N ASP A 24 2.31 6.42 -13.13
CA ASP A 24 2.18 5.70 -14.40
C ASP A 24 1.47 4.34 -14.28
N LYS A 25 1.21 3.86 -13.06
CA LYS A 25 0.57 2.57 -12.80
C LYS A 25 -0.84 2.76 -12.26
N THR A 26 -1.83 2.61 -13.15
CA THR A 26 -3.26 2.62 -12.81
C THR A 26 -3.90 1.29 -13.19
N PHE A 27 -5.09 1.03 -12.63
CA PHE A 27 -5.89 -0.13 -13.03
C PHE A 27 -6.33 -0.07 -14.50
N GLU A 28 -6.29 1.07 -15.17
CA GLU A 28 -6.60 1.19 -16.60
C GLU A 28 -5.57 0.46 -17.46
N SER A 29 -4.30 0.51 -17.05
CA SER A 29 -3.18 -0.14 -17.75
C SER A 29 -2.94 -1.61 -17.37
N LEU A 30 -3.71 -2.15 -16.42
CA LEU A 30 -3.54 -3.51 -15.89
C LEU A 30 -4.66 -4.44 -16.35
N PHE A 31 -4.25 -5.59 -16.90
CA PHE A 31 -5.14 -6.62 -17.45
C PHE A 31 -4.85 -7.96 -16.77
N PHE A 32 -5.84 -8.48 -16.03
CA PHE A 32 -5.81 -9.79 -15.36
C PHE A 32 -7.24 -10.19 -14.99
N GLU A 33 -7.49 -11.49 -14.81
CA GLU A 33 -8.84 -12.05 -14.67
C GLU A 33 -9.54 -11.57 -13.39
N GLU A 34 -8.84 -11.53 -12.26
CA GLU A 34 -9.40 -11.23 -10.94
C GLU A 34 -9.54 -9.72 -10.65
N LYS A 35 -9.33 -8.86 -11.65
CA LYS A 35 -9.32 -7.39 -11.49
C LYS A 35 -10.60 -6.85 -10.86
N THR A 36 -11.74 -7.29 -11.36
CA THR A 36 -13.06 -6.83 -10.88
C THR A 36 -13.28 -7.20 -9.42
N SER A 37 -12.92 -8.43 -9.04
CA SER A 37 -13.02 -8.93 -7.66
C SER A 37 -12.13 -8.14 -6.71
N LEU A 38 -10.91 -7.81 -7.14
CA LEU A 38 -9.99 -6.99 -6.35
C LEU A 38 -10.52 -5.56 -6.17
N LEU A 39 -11.01 -4.91 -7.23
CA LEU A 39 -11.59 -3.56 -7.15
C LEU A 39 -12.77 -3.53 -6.19
N HIS A 40 -13.68 -4.49 -6.29
CA HIS A 40 -14.82 -4.59 -5.38
C HIS A 40 -14.36 -4.79 -3.92
N LEU A 41 -13.31 -5.57 -3.68
CA LEU A 41 -12.73 -5.73 -2.34
C LEU A 41 -12.14 -4.40 -1.81
N LEU A 42 -11.44 -3.65 -2.66
CA LEU A 42 -10.90 -2.32 -2.32
C LEU A 42 -12.01 -1.33 -1.99
N ASP A 43 -13.05 -1.26 -2.82
CA ASP A 43 -14.20 -0.38 -2.60
C ASP A 43 -14.92 -0.70 -1.29
N ASN A 44 -15.15 -1.98 -1.00
CA ASN A 44 -15.79 -2.39 0.25
C ASN A 44 -14.96 -1.98 1.47
N PHE A 45 -13.64 -2.11 1.37
CA PHE A 45 -12.75 -1.66 2.44
C PHE A 45 -12.78 -0.15 2.60
N LEU A 46 -12.62 0.62 1.52
CA LEU A 46 -12.64 2.08 1.58
C LEU A 46 -13.97 2.64 2.11
N GLN A 47 -15.09 2.02 1.74
CA GLN A 47 -16.44 2.45 2.13
C GLN A 47 -16.92 1.81 3.45
N LYS A 48 -16.09 1.01 4.13
CA LYS A 48 -16.46 0.24 5.34
C LYS A 48 -17.74 -0.59 5.17
N LYS A 49 -17.90 -1.20 4.00
CA LYS A 49 -19.05 -2.04 3.65
C LYS A 49 -18.78 -3.53 3.89
N GLY A 50 -19.85 -4.32 3.89
CA GLY A 50 -19.79 -5.76 4.11
C GLY A 50 -19.14 -6.10 5.45
N LYS A 51 -18.17 -7.01 5.44
CA LYS A 51 -17.46 -7.45 6.65
C LYS A 51 -16.75 -6.32 7.41
N PHE A 52 -16.37 -5.23 6.74
CA PHE A 52 -15.66 -4.11 7.35
C PHE A 52 -16.58 -3.14 8.13
N GLY A 53 -17.89 -3.27 7.97
CA GLY A 53 -18.88 -2.47 8.70
C GLY A 53 -19.40 -3.13 9.98
N ILE A 54 -19.02 -4.38 10.24
CA ILE A 54 -19.49 -5.14 11.41
C ILE A 54 -18.74 -4.67 12.66
N PRO A 55 -19.46 -4.24 13.72
CA PRO A 55 -18.83 -3.88 14.99
C PRO A 55 -17.99 -5.04 15.55
N GLY A 56 -16.73 -4.76 15.92
CA GLY A 56 -15.80 -5.76 16.43
C GLY A 56 -15.01 -6.53 15.37
N PHE A 57 -15.35 -6.42 14.08
CA PHE A 57 -14.53 -7.03 13.02
C PHE A 57 -13.25 -6.21 12.78
N PRO A 58 -12.06 -6.84 12.71
CA PRO A 58 -10.82 -6.11 12.46
C PRO A 58 -10.86 -5.38 11.11
N TYR A 59 -10.65 -4.05 11.14
CA TYR A 59 -10.56 -3.24 9.93
C TYR A 59 -9.18 -3.38 9.26
N LYS A 60 -8.90 -4.58 8.75
CA LYS A 60 -7.65 -4.93 8.08
C LYS A 60 -7.93 -5.76 6.82
N MET A 61 -7.18 -5.50 5.75
CA MET A 61 -7.23 -6.28 4.52
C MET A 61 -5.84 -6.89 4.27
N GLY A 62 -5.81 -8.19 3.96
CA GLY A 62 -4.63 -8.89 3.45
C GLY A 62 -4.86 -9.32 2.01
N VAL A 63 -3.83 -9.16 1.17
CA VAL A 63 -3.80 -9.63 -0.22
C VAL A 63 -2.49 -10.36 -0.44
N LEU A 64 -2.56 -11.57 -1.01
CA LEU A 64 -1.40 -12.35 -1.44
C LEU A 64 -1.36 -12.36 -2.97
N LEU A 65 -0.25 -11.90 -3.54
CA LEU A 65 -0.03 -11.91 -4.98
C LEU A 65 0.95 -13.02 -5.35
N HIS A 66 0.51 -14.00 -6.14
CA HIS A 66 1.33 -15.13 -6.59
C HIS A 66 1.40 -15.22 -8.12
N GLY A 67 2.36 -15.97 -8.65
CA GLY A 67 2.52 -16.24 -10.08
C GLY A 67 3.98 -16.12 -10.58
N PRO A 68 4.25 -16.43 -11.86
CA PRO A 68 5.59 -16.35 -12.45
C PRO A 68 6.28 -14.97 -12.33
N PRO A 69 7.61 -14.88 -12.32
CA PRO A 69 8.30 -13.59 -12.37
C PRO A 69 7.88 -12.79 -13.63
N GLY A 70 7.77 -11.47 -13.51
CA GLY A 70 7.39 -10.60 -14.64
C GLY A 70 5.88 -10.43 -14.87
N THR A 71 5.00 -11.11 -14.14
CA THR A 71 3.52 -10.99 -14.33
C THR A 71 2.89 -9.71 -13.75
N GLY A 72 3.68 -8.66 -13.51
CA GLY A 72 3.13 -7.37 -13.07
C GLY A 72 2.69 -7.29 -11.60
N LYS A 73 3.03 -8.24 -10.73
CA LYS A 73 2.71 -8.20 -9.28
C LYS A 73 3.12 -6.87 -8.62
N THR A 74 4.35 -6.43 -8.83
CA THR A 74 4.84 -5.15 -8.28
C THR A 74 4.09 -3.95 -8.89
N SER A 75 3.75 -4.02 -10.17
CA SER A 75 2.95 -2.98 -10.84
C SER A 75 1.53 -2.91 -10.27
N LEU A 76 0.94 -4.06 -9.93
CA LEU A 76 -0.36 -4.13 -9.26
C LEU A 76 -0.33 -3.49 -7.87
N ILE A 77 0.72 -3.72 -7.08
CA ILE A 77 0.90 -3.06 -5.77
C ILE A 77 0.91 -1.53 -5.95
N LYS A 78 1.62 -1.01 -6.96
CA LYS A 78 1.63 0.43 -7.29
C LYS A 78 0.25 0.96 -7.66
N ALA A 79 -0.49 0.23 -8.50
CA ALA A 79 -1.85 0.62 -8.87
C ALA A 79 -2.82 0.62 -7.69
N ILE A 80 -2.73 -0.37 -6.78
CA ILE A 80 -3.52 -0.40 -5.54
C ILE A 80 -3.19 0.82 -4.68
N ALA A 81 -1.91 1.13 -4.49
CA ALA A 81 -1.47 2.28 -3.70
C ALA A 81 -1.99 3.60 -4.28
N GLN A 82 -1.91 3.77 -5.61
CA GLN A 82 -2.43 4.94 -6.30
C GLN A 82 -3.96 5.05 -6.18
N HIS A 83 -4.68 3.95 -6.44
CA HIS A 83 -6.14 3.90 -6.35
C HIS A 83 -6.65 4.20 -4.93
N THR A 84 -5.96 3.71 -3.90
CA THR A 84 -6.31 3.95 -2.49
C THR A 84 -5.72 5.25 -1.91
N LYS A 85 -4.93 5.99 -2.69
CA LYS A 85 -4.17 7.18 -2.27
C LYS A 85 -3.28 6.93 -1.04
N ARG A 86 -2.51 5.84 -1.06
CA ARG A 86 -1.65 5.38 0.05
C ARG A 86 -0.19 5.26 -0.36
N HIS A 87 0.68 5.27 0.63
CA HIS A 87 2.10 5.01 0.46
C HIS A 87 2.42 3.52 0.52
N ILE A 88 3.44 3.10 -0.23
CA ILE A 88 4.00 1.74 -0.15
C ILE A 88 5.17 1.77 0.82
N VAL A 89 5.15 0.86 1.79
CA VAL A 89 6.27 0.60 2.69
C VAL A 89 6.78 -0.79 2.37
N ASN A 90 8.01 -0.88 1.84
CA ASN A 90 8.65 -2.15 1.58
C ASN A 90 9.39 -2.61 2.84
N ILE A 91 9.04 -3.79 3.35
CA ILE A 91 9.69 -4.40 4.52
C ILE A 91 10.42 -5.64 4.03
N SER A 92 11.75 -5.62 4.11
CA SER A 92 12.56 -6.80 3.79
C SER A 92 12.62 -7.70 5.02
N LEU A 93 12.22 -8.96 4.84
CA LEU A 93 12.43 -10.02 5.82
C LEU A 93 13.86 -10.54 5.61
N ALA A 94 14.85 -9.84 6.17
CA ALA A 94 16.23 -10.31 6.22
C ALA A 94 16.44 -11.21 7.44
#